data_AF-A0A510V9Z6-F1
#
_entry.id   AF-A0A510V9Z6-F1
#
_cell.length_a   1.000
_cell.length_b   1.000
_cell.length_c   1.000
_cell.angle_alpha   90.00
_cell.angle_beta   90.00
_cell.angle_gamma   90.00
#
_symmetry.space_group_name_H-M   'P 1'
#
loop_
_entity.id
_entity.type
_entity.pdbx_description
1 polymer ?
#
loop_
_entity_poly.entity_id
_entity_poly.type
_entity_poly.pdbx_seq_one_letter_code
_entity_poly.pdbx_strand_id
1 'polypeptide(L)'
;MIRTLTEHDDLELERVGYERGDVLRPVTGRPDAHRYRVDTANPLVVDGLVLLEEDAGVHRFLDTNRVPLTVRDLRRFRVLVKVSDAQPTGVEVTGVPSQPPTPELADLRDDALDNDLVDGVDFAIGTTVAPEAITFEEGFVVGYRDGGTTSTLFASRSFAQARAVFLDEACWLGAERGRGPYVGRD
;
A
#
# COMPACT_ATOMS: atom_id res chain seq x y z
N MET A 1 -12.11 5.54 21.72
CA MET A 1 -12.60 4.34 22.43
C MET A 1 -11.98 3.12 21.75
N ILE A 2 -11.45 2.16 22.51
CA ILE A 2 -10.92 0.89 21.96
C ILE A 2 -11.85 -0.24 22.38
N ARG A 3 -12.24 -1.09 21.43
CA ARG A 3 -13.08 -2.27 21.66
C ARG A 3 -12.71 -3.39 20.70
N THR A 4 -13.19 -4.60 20.96
CA THR A 4 -13.09 -5.71 19.99
C THR A 4 -13.95 -5.40 18.76
N LEU A 5 -13.42 -5.65 17.57
CA LEU A 5 -14.18 -5.65 16.33
C LEU A 5 -15.05 -6.91 16.26
N THR A 6 -16.30 -6.79 15.87
CA THR A 6 -17.29 -7.86 15.94
C THR A 6 -18.01 -8.06 14.61
N GLU A 7 -18.77 -9.15 14.51
CA GLU A 7 -19.61 -9.45 13.35
C GLU A 7 -20.71 -8.40 13.08
N HIS A 8 -20.98 -7.51 14.04
CA HIS A 8 -21.95 -6.42 13.88
C HIS A 8 -21.34 -5.14 13.30
N ASP A 9 -20.01 -5.10 13.13
CA ASP A 9 -19.26 -3.94 12.66
C ASP A 9 -19.09 -3.95 11.13
N ASP A 10 -20.22 -3.88 10.42
CA ASP A 10 -20.27 -3.78 8.96
C ASP A 10 -19.91 -2.37 8.48
N LEU A 11 -18.65 -1.98 8.72
CA LEU A 11 -18.16 -0.63 8.48
C LEU A 11 -17.76 -0.44 7.02
N GLU A 12 -18.21 0.68 6.44
CA GLU A 12 -17.72 1.20 5.17
C GLU A 12 -16.76 2.36 5.43
N LEU A 13 -15.52 2.20 4.99
CA LEU A 13 -14.40 3.08 5.30
C LEU A 13 -13.70 3.55 4.04
N GLU A 14 -13.04 4.70 4.11
CA GLU A 14 -12.24 5.28 3.04
C GLU A 14 -10.88 5.77 3.53
N ARG A 15 -9.89 5.75 2.62
CA ARG A 15 -8.54 6.29 2.85
C ARG A 15 -7.99 6.92 1.58
N VAL A 16 -7.35 8.08 1.76
CA VAL A 16 -6.51 8.72 0.72
C VAL A 16 -5.06 8.32 0.95
N GLY A 17 -4.36 7.97 -0.13
CA GLY A 17 -2.95 7.58 -0.12
C GLY A 17 -2.71 6.11 0.22
N TYR A 18 -1.43 5.73 0.21
CA TYR A 18 -0.98 4.33 0.21
C TYR A 18 -1.42 3.52 1.45
N GLU A 19 -1.51 2.20 1.25
CA GLU A 19 -2.06 1.23 2.19
C GLU A 19 -1.17 0.93 3.41
N ARG A 20 0.03 1.51 3.47
CA ARG A 20 0.90 1.45 4.66
C ARG A 20 0.43 2.33 5.82
N GLY A 21 -0.56 3.20 5.61
CA GLY A 21 -1.20 3.87 6.74
C GLY A 21 -2.28 3.02 7.40
N ASP A 22 -2.58 3.37 8.64
CA ASP A 22 -3.47 2.68 9.59
C ASP A 22 -4.75 3.46 9.91
N VAL A 23 -4.83 4.71 9.44
CA VAL A 23 -5.95 5.64 9.65
C VAL A 23 -6.94 5.51 8.49
N LEU A 24 -8.19 5.19 8.83
CA LEU A 24 -9.35 5.22 7.95
C LEU A 24 -10.44 6.16 8.48
N ARG A 25 -11.34 6.59 7.60
CA ARG A 25 -12.50 7.43 7.93
C ARG A 25 -13.77 6.78 7.39
N PRO A 26 -14.97 7.06 7.94
CA PRO A 26 -16.22 6.67 7.30
C PRO A 26 -16.30 7.20 5.87
N VAL A 27 -16.93 6.44 4.97
CA VAL A 27 -17.12 6.88 3.58
C VAL A 27 -17.85 8.21 3.52
N THR A 28 -17.24 9.17 2.83
CA THR A 28 -17.82 10.49 2.54
C THR A 28 -18.11 10.67 1.04
N GLY A 29 -17.66 9.73 0.21
CA GLY A 29 -17.89 9.73 -1.24
C GLY A 29 -16.80 10.48 -2.03
N ARG A 30 -15.64 10.71 -1.41
CA ARG A 30 -14.50 11.32 -2.09
C ARG A 30 -14.06 10.49 -3.30
N PRO A 31 -13.74 11.12 -4.45
CA PRO A 31 -13.28 10.42 -5.64
C PRO A 31 -11.81 9.99 -5.53
N ASP A 32 -11.01 10.70 -4.74
CA ASP A 32 -9.57 10.46 -4.53
C ASP A 32 -9.27 9.47 -3.39
N ALA A 33 -10.30 8.81 -2.85
CA ALA A 33 -10.17 7.87 -1.74
C ALA A 33 -10.47 6.44 -2.18
N HIS A 34 -9.63 5.50 -1.78
CA HIS A 34 -9.93 4.08 -1.86
C HIS A 34 -11.00 3.75 -0.81
N ARG A 35 -11.93 2.86 -1.16
CA ARG A 35 -13.02 2.44 -0.28
C ARG A 35 -12.86 0.99 0.10
N TYR A 36 -13.15 0.72 1.37
CA TYR A 36 -13.01 -0.58 1.99
C TYR A 36 -14.27 -0.91 2.77
N ARG A 37 -14.53 -2.20 2.92
CA ARG A 37 -15.57 -2.73 3.78
C ARG A 37 -14.97 -3.78 4.70
N VAL A 38 -15.40 -3.79 5.95
CA VAL A 38 -15.03 -4.85 6.89
C VAL A 38 -15.70 -6.16 6.47
N ASP A 39 -14.93 -7.23 6.34
CA ASP A 39 -15.47 -8.58 6.21
C ASP A 39 -15.80 -9.13 7.60
N THR A 40 -17.07 -8.98 8.01
CA THR A 40 -17.56 -9.44 9.31
C THR A 40 -17.62 -10.96 9.45
N ALA A 41 -17.54 -11.70 8.34
CA ALA A 41 -17.47 -13.16 8.34
C ALA A 41 -16.02 -13.68 8.46
N ASN A 42 -15.02 -12.79 8.43
CA ASN A 42 -13.63 -13.17 8.55
C ASN A 42 -13.35 -13.85 9.91
N PRO A 43 -12.65 -14.99 9.96
CA PRO A 43 -12.35 -15.69 11.21
C PRO A 43 -11.68 -14.83 12.27
N LEU A 44 -10.80 -13.89 11.88
CA LEU A 44 -10.13 -13.00 12.83
C LEU A 44 -11.09 -12.02 13.51
N VAL A 45 -12.19 -11.66 12.83
CA VAL A 45 -13.26 -10.82 13.38
C VAL A 45 -14.15 -11.67 14.29
N VAL A 46 -14.57 -12.84 13.81
CA VAL A 46 -15.42 -13.77 14.57
C VAL A 46 -14.74 -14.23 15.88
N ASP A 47 -13.44 -14.51 15.83
CA ASP A 47 -12.65 -14.94 16.99
C ASP A 47 -12.22 -13.76 17.89
N GLY A 48 -12.57 -12.52 17.53
CA GLY A 48 -12.27 -11.32 18.33
C GLY A 48 -10.78 -10.98 18.40
N LEU A 49 -10.02 -11.31 17.35
CA LEU A 49 -8.56 -11.11 17.26
C LEU A 49 -8.16 -9.75 16.68
N VAL A 50 -9.14 -8.92 16.30
CA VAL A 50 -8.94 -7.56 15.82
C VAL A 50 -9.62 -6.59 16.77
N LEU A 51 -8.91 -5.54 17.16
CA LEU A 51 -9.44 -4.43 17.93
C LEU A 51 -9.73 -3.24 17.02
N LEU A 52 -10.76 -2.48 17.36
CA LEU A 52 -11.13 -1.22 16.72
C LEU A 52 -10.91 -0.07 17.70
N GLU A 53 -10.09 0.89 17.29
CA GLU A 53 -9.94 2.19 17.92
C GLU A 53 -10.75 3.23 17.13
N GLU A 54 -11.68 3.89 17.81
CA GLU A 54 -12.52 4.96 17.28
C GLU A 54 -12.18 6.28 17.99
N ASP A 55 -11.68 7.27 17.26
CA ASP A 55 -11.33 8.59 17.81
C ASP A 55 -11.72 9.71 16.83
N ALA A 56 -12.55 10.65 17.28
CA ALA A 56 -12.95 11.84 16.51
C ALA A 56 -13.34 11.59 15.02
N GLY A 57 -14.04 10.48 14.75
CA GLY A 57 -14.45 10.10 13.38
C GLY A 57 -13.36 9.43 12.54
N VAL A 58 -12.27 9.02 13.18
CA VAL A 58 -11.19 8.20 12.63
C VAL A 58 -11.29 6.80 13.21
N HIS A 59 -10.99 5.81 12.37
CA HIS A 59 -10.93 4.40 12.73
C HIS A 59 -9.50 3.90 12.53
N ARG A 60 -8.96 3.20 13.53
CA ARG A 60 -7.75 2.37 13.41
C ARG A 60 -8.05 0.96 13.85
N PHE A 61 -7.44 -0.01 13.18
CA PHE A 61 -7.52 -1.41 13.58
C PHE A 61 -6.21 -1.79 14.26
N LEU A 62 -6.30 -2.56 15.33
CA LEU A 62 -5.14 -3.00 16.11
C LEU A 62 -5.15 -4.51 16.26
N ASP A 63 -3.98 -5.10 16.46
CA ASP A 63 -3.87 -6.49 16.91
C ASP A 63 -4.26 -6.62 18.40
N THR A 64 -4.23 -7.85 18.93
CA THR A 64 -4.51 -8.12 20.36
C THR A 64 -3.48 -7.50 21.32
N ASN A 65 -2.32 -7.09 20.82
CA ASN A 65 -1.28 -6.37 21.58
C ASN A 65 -1.43 -4.84 21.48
N ARG A 66 -2.49 -4.35 20.83
CA ARG A 66 -2.76 -2.93 20.56
C ARG A 66 -1.75 -2.26 19.64
N VAL A 67 -1.10 -3.05 18.78
CA VAL A 67 -0.24 -2.54 17.71
C VAL A 67 -1.11 -2.20 16.50
N PRO A 68 -1.00 -0.99 15.92
CA PRO A 68 -1.77 -0.64 14.73
C PRO A 68 -1.47 -1.55 13.54
N LEU A 69 -2.54 -1.97 12.87
CA LEU A 69 -2.49 -2.72 11.62
C LEU A 69 -2.67 -1.76 10.46
N THR A 70 -1.81 -1.86 9.45
CA THR A 70 -1.94 -1.05 8.24
C THR A 70 -3.09 -1.55 7.37
N VAL A 71 -3.62 -0.72 6.48
CA VAL A 71 -4.64 -1.16 5.49
C VAL A 71 -4.15 -2.36 4.69
N ARG A 72 -2.85 -2.38 4.34
CA ARG A 72 -2.21 -3.51 3.67
C ARG A 72 -2.30 -4.78 4.50
N ASP A 73 -2.00 -4.73 5.79
CA ASP A 73 -2.09 -5.89 6.69
C ASP A 73 -3.54 -6.40 6.75
N LEU A 74 -4.49 -5.49 6.92
CA LEU A 74 -5.92 -5.81 6.99
C LEU A 74 -6.44 -6.43 5.70
N ARG A 75 -5.99 -5.96 4.53
CA ARG A 75 -6.31 -6.58 3.23
C ARG A 75 -5.66 -7.94 3.08
N ARG A 76 -4.39 -8.08 3.45
CA ARG A 76 -3.67 -9.35 3.40
C ARG A 76 -4.35 -10.43 4.25
N PHE A 77 -4.93 -10.04 5.38
CA PHE A 77 -5.71 -10.93 6.24
C PHE A 77 -7.20 -11.00 5.87
N ARG A 78 -7.63 -10.30 4.82
CA ARG A 78 -9.01 -10.18 4.36
C ARG A 78 -9.99 -9.66 5.40
N VAL A 79 -9.51 -8.90 6.38
CA VAL A 79 -10.35 -8.19 7.34
C VAL A 79 -10.98 -6.96 6.68
N LEU A 80 -10.23 -6.31 5.78
CA LEU A 80 -10.76 -5.27 4.89
C LEU A 80 -10.79 -5.80 3.46
N VAL A 81 -11.93 -5.63 2.80
CA VAL A 81 -12.12 -5.88 1.37
C VAL A 81 -12.17 -4.54 0.65
N LYS A 82 -11.35 -4.36 -0.38
CA LYS A 82 -11.37 -3.15 -1.22
C LYS A 82 -12.61 -3.17 -2.11
N VAL A 83 -13.45 -2.15 -1.99
CA VAL A 83 -14.73 -2.02 -2.71
C VAL A 83 -14.55 -1.19 -3.98
N SER A 84 -13.71 -0.16 -3.93
CA SER A 84 -13.37 0.65 -5.10
C SER A 84 -12.03 1.34 -4.94
N ASP A 85 -11.30 1.47 -6.04
CA ASP A 85 -10.07 2.26 -6.10
C ASP A 85 -10.35 3.77 -6.04
N ALA A 86 -9.36 4.52 -5.57
CA ALA A 86 -9.31 5.95 -5.80
C ALA A 86 -9.27 6.19 -7.32
N GLN A 87 -10.08 7.13 -7.80
CA GLN A 87 -10.06 7.47 -9.22
C GLN A 87 -8.73 8.14 -9.58
N PRO A 88 -7.99 7.60 -10.56
CA PRO A 88 -6.79 8.25 -11.04
C PRO A 88 -7.15 9.63 -11.57
N THR A 89 -6.43 10.66 -11.13
CA THR A 89 -6.63 12.04 -11.60
C THR A 89 -5.86 12.33 -12.90
N GLY A 90 -5.31 11.30 -13.58
CA GLY A 90 -4.36 11.45 -14.69
C GLY A 90 -4.52 10.45 -15.84
N VAL A 91 -3.86 10.79 -16.95
CA VAL A 91 -3.80 10.06 -18.23
C VAL A 91 -3.04 8.74 -18.08
N GLU A 92 -3.39 7.73 -18.88
CA GLU A 92 -2.63 6.49 -19.06
C GLU A 92 -1.14 6.80 -19.30
N VAL A 93 -0.30 6.53 -18.30
CA VAL A 93 1.14 6.86 -18.38
C VAL A 93 1.87 5.69 -18.98
N THR A 94 2.46 5.89 -20.15
CA THR A 94 3.52 5.01 -20.65
C THR A 94 4.76 5.24 -19.78
N GLY A 95 5.20 4.19 -19.08
CA GLY A 95 6.33 4.26 -18.15
C GLY A 95 7.56 4.92 -18.78
N VAL A 96 8.15 5.89 -18.07
CA VAL A 96 9.45 6.46 -18.45
C VAL A 96 10.52 5.65 -17.71
N PRO A 97 11.41 4.95 -18.43
CA PRO A 97 12.47 4.18 -17.78
C PRO A 97 13.31 5.07 -16.87
N SER A 98 13.47 4.62 -15.64
CA SER A 98 14.45 5.16 -14.71
C SER A 98 15.87 4.99 -15.29
N GLN A 99 16.78 5.89 -14.92
CA GLN A 99 18.21 5.78 -15.23
C GLN A 99 18.98 5.55 -13.93
N PRO A 100 19.20 4.28 -13.53
CA PRO A 100 19.93 3.96 -12.31
C PRO A 100 21.37 4.52 -12.37
N PRO A 101 21.84 5.23 -11.34
CA PRO A 101 23.17 5.83 -11.35
C PRO A 101 24.30 4.82 -11.08
N THR A 102 23.97 3.62 -10.57
CA THR A 102 24.94 2.59 -10.19
C THR A 102 24.55 1.20 -10.74
N PRO A 103 25.52 0.29 -10.94
CA PRO A 103 25.23 -1.09 -11.36
C PRO A 103 24.31 -1.86 -10.39
N GLU A 104 24.49 -1.67 -9.08
CA GLU A 104 23.66 -2.31 -8.05
C GLU A 104 22.18 -1.88 -8.17
N LEU A 105 21.93 -0.63 -8.55
CA LEU A 105 20.58 -0.13 -8.81
C LEU A 105 20.03 -0.56 -10.18
N ALA A 106 20.91 -0.86 -11.15
CA ALA A 106 20.52 -1.50 -12.39
C ALA A 106 20.08 -2.95 -12.16
N ASP A 107 20.80 -3.72 -11.34
CA ASP A 107 20.39 -5.07 -10.95
C ASP A 107 19.02 -5.07 -10.25
N LEU A 108 18.78 -4.10 -9.35
CA LEU A 108 17.47 -3.93 -8.70
C LEU A 108 16.35 -3.59 -9.69
N ARG A 109 16.65 -2.81 -10.73
CA ARG A 109 15.70 -2.50 -11.80
C ARG A 109 15.33 -3.78 -12.54
N ASP A 110 16.31 -4.58 -12.90
CA ASP A 110 16.12 -5.82 -13.64
C ASP A 110 15.31 -6.83 -12.81
N ASP A 111 15.56 -6.95 -11.49
CA ASP A 111 14.73 -7.77 -10.61
C ASP A 111 13.25 -7.35 -10.62
N ALA A 112 12.98 -6.03 -10.62
CA ALA A 112 11.61 -5.52 -10.63
C ALA A 112 10.92 -5.83 -11.96
N LEU A 113 11.64 -5.67 -13.08
CA LEU A 113 11.15 -6.05 -14.41
C LEU A 113 10.87 -7.56 -14.52
N ASP A 114 11.72 -8.40 -13.91
CA ASP A 114 11.52 -9.86 -13.86
C ASP A 114 10.29 -10.27 -13.05
N ASN A 115 9.81 -9.39 -12.15
CA ASN A 115 8.54 -9.54 -11.44
C ASN A 115 7.34 -8.97 -12.22
N ASP A 116 7.47 -8.78 -13.54
CA ASP A 116 6.42 -8.25 -14.42
C ASP A 116 5.94 -6.84 -14.02
N LEU A 117 6.83 -6.05 -13.41
CA LEU A 117 6.54 -4.66 -13.02
C LEU A 117 6.99 -3.69 -14.12
N VAL A 118 6.31 -2.55 -14.21
CA VAL A 118 6.60 -1.52 -15.21
C VAL A 118 7.31 -0.33 -14.56
N ASP A 119 8.52 -0.05 -15.02
CA ASP A 119 9.32 1.11 -14.61
C ASP A 119 8.65 2.43 -15.02
N GLY A 120 8.60 3.40 -14.09
CA GLY A 120 7.87 4.66 -14.23
C GLY A 120 6.36 4.53 -14.03
N VAL A 121 5.86 3.33 -13.73
CA VAL A 121 4.46 3.05 -13.40
C VAL A 121 4.39 2.41 -12.02
N ASP A 122 4.84 1.17 -11.85
CA ASP A 122 4.77 0.44 -10.57
C ASP A 122 5.93 0.79 -9.64
N PHE A 123 7.08 1.09 -10.23
CA PHE A 123 8.28 1.47 -9.50
C PHE A 123 9.09 2.52 -10.26
N ALA A 124 10.02 3.16 -9.56
CA ALA A 124 11.07 3.96 -10.16
C ALA A 124 12.33 3.95 -9.29
N ILE A 125 13.50 4.08 -9.92
CA ILE A 125 14.80 4.07 -9.23
C ILE A 125 15.54 5.37 -9.55
N GLY A 126 15.87 6.14 -8.51
CA GLY A 126 16.43 7.49 -8.65
C GLY A 126 15.37 8.53 -9.03
N THR A 127 15.74 9.47 -9.91
CA THR A 127 14.85 10.57 -10.30
C THR A 127 13.70 10.06 -11.18
N THR A 128 12.47 10.45 -10.85
CA THR A 128 11.27 10.02 -11.59
C THR A 128 10.24 11.13 -11.75
N VAL A 129 9.47 11.04 -12.84
CA VAL A 129 8.27 11.85 -13.11
C VAL A 129 6.99 11.03 -12.99
N ALA A 130 7.07 9.78 -12.52
CA ALA A 130 5.90 8.94 -12.31
C ALA A 130 4.89 9.67 -11.41
N PRO A 131 3.59 9.69 -11.77
CA PRO A 131 2.57 10.30 -10.94
C PRO A 131 2.39 9.52 -9.63
N GLU A 132 2.42 8.20 -9.71
CA GLU A 132 2.30 7.27 -8.59
C GLU A 132 3.21 6.07 -8.80
N ALA A 133 4.15 5.80 -7.90
CA ALA A 133 5.07 4.65 -7.98
C ALA A 133 5.79 4.40 -6.64
N ILE A 134 6.31 3.18 -6.45
CA ILE A 134 7.29 2.90 -5.39
C ILE A 134 8.67 3.38 -5.84
N THR A 135 9.30 4.23 -5.04
CA THR A 135 10.60 4.82 -5.39
C THR A 135 11.73 4.16 -4.60
N PHE A 136 12.89 4.02 -5.22
CA PHE A 136 14.14 3.67 -4.56
C PHE A 136 15.16 4.79 -4.78
N GLU A 137 15.66 5.38 -3.69
CA GLU A 137 16.61 6.50 -3.73
C GLU A 137 17.99 6.09 -3.21
N GLU A 138 19.01 6.90 -3.54
CA GLU A 138 20.34 6.77 -2.96
C GLU A 138 20.27 6.83 -1.42
N GLY A 139 21.10 6.03 -0.74
CA GLY A 139 21.03 5.88 0.71
C GLY A 139 20.02 4.84 1.20
N PHE A 140 19.52 3.97 0.31
CA PHE A 140 18.66 2.81 0.62
C PHE A 140 17.33 3.21 1.25
N VAL A 141 16.70 4.22 0.65
CA VAL A 141 15.40 4.75 1.05
C VAL A 141 14.35 4.29 0.05
N VAL A 142 13.31 3.66 0.57
CA VAL A 142 12.12 3.24 -0.20
C VAL A 142 11.01 4.25 0.08
N GLY A 143 10.46 4.83 -0.97
CA GLY A 143 9.38 5.79 -0.91
C GLY A 143 8.14 5.33 -1.66
N TYR A 144 7.05 6.03 -1.40
CA TYR A 144 5.84 6.02 -2.21
C TYR A 144 5.61 7.42 -2.73
N ARG A 145 5.56 7.54 -4.06
CA ARG A 145 5.25 8.77 -4.76
C ARG A 145 3.79 8.77 -5.15
N ASP A 146 3.12 9.91 -4.97
CA ASP A 146 1.73 10.16 -5.37
C ASP A 146 1.54 11.67 -5.62
N GLY A 147 0.99 12.02 -6.79
CA GLY A 147 0.72 13.41 -7.17
C GLY A 147 1.95 14.32 -7.11
N GLY A 148 3.14 13.77 -7.33
CA GLY A 148 4.41 14.50 -7.24
C GLY A 148 5.01 14.63 -5.84
N THR A 149 4.30 14.18 -4.80
CA THR A 149 4.79 14.13 -3.42
C THR A 149 5.39 12.76 -3.15
N THR A 150 6.57 12.69 -2.54
CA THR A 150 7.19 11.43 -2.11
C THR A 150 7.13 11.32 -0.59
N SER A 151 6.64 10.20 -0.09
CA SER A 151 6.61 9.84 1.32
C SER A 151 7.56 8.67 1.58
N THR A 152 8.32 8.71 2.68
CA THR A 152 9.22 7.61 3.03
C THR A 152 8.45 6.44 3.62
N LEU A 153 8.56 5.26 3.01
CA LEU A 153 8.01 4.01 3.55
C LEU A 153 9.03 3.29 4.43
N PHE A 154 10.30 3.30 4.04
CA PHE A 154 11.36 2.60 4.74
C PHE A 154 12.72 3.21 4.46
N ALA A 155 13.62 3.16 5.43
CA ALA A 155 15.02 3.52 5.26
C ALA A 155 15.90 2.54 6.04
N SER A 156 16.99 2.07 5.44
CA SER A 156 17.95 1.19 6.09
C SER A 156 19.39 1.59 5.75
N ARG A 157 20.35 1.05 6.51
CA ARG A 157 21.77 1.09 6.14
C ARG A 157 22.18 -0.12 5.30
N SER A 158 21.27 -1.08 5.09
CA SER A 158 21.50 -2.30 4.33
C SER A 158 20.75 -2.26 3.01
N PHE A 159 21.48 -2.32 1.90
CA PHE A 159 20.90 -2.43 0.57
C PHE A 159 19.97 -3.65 0.46
N ALA A 160 20.41 -4.81 0.94
CA ALA A 160 19.63 -6.04 0.86
C ALA A 160 18.25 -5.92 1.55
N GLN A 161 18.19 -5.25 2.70
CA GLN A 161 16.91 -4.99 3.38
C GLN A 161 16.03 -4.03 2.59
N ALA A 162 16.60 -2.91 2.12
CA ALA A 162 15.85 -1.94 1.33
C ALA A 162 15.35 -2.53 0.01
N ARG A 163 16.17 -3.33 -0.69
CA ARG A 163 15.81 -4.07 -1.90
C ARG A 163 14.62 -5.00 -1.65
N ALA A 164 14.65 -5.78 -0.57
CA ALA A 164 13.55 -6.68 -0.23
C ALA A 164 12.24 -5.91 0.03
N VAL A 165 12.30 -4.81 0.78
CA VAL A 165 11.12 -3.96 1.02
C VAL A 165 10.63 -3.35 -0.28
N PHE A 166 11.51 -2.76 -1.08
CA PHE A 166 11.16 -2.15 -2.36
C PHE A 166 10.43 -3.11 -3.30
N LEU A 167 10.96 -4.33 -3.50
CA LEU A 167 10.33 -5.31 -4.37
C LEU A 167 8.96 -5.74 -3.83
N ASP A 168 8.83 -5.93 -2.51
CA ASP A 168 7.53 -6.28 -1.91
C ASP A 168 6.48 -5.17 -2.05
N GLU A 169 6.88 -3.90 -1.87
CA GLU A 169 5.99 -2.76 -2.07
C GLU A 169 5.60 -2.59 -3.54
N ALA A 170 6.58 -2.69 -4.45
CA ALA A 170 6.35 -2.52 -5.88
C ALA A 170 5.48 -3.65 -6.44
N CYS A 171 5.67 -4.90 -6.00
CA CYS A 171 4.82 -6.03 -6.36
C CYS A 171 3.39 -5.86 -5.87
N TRP A 172 3.20 -5.29 -4.68
CA TRP A 172 1.85 -5.02 -4.16
C TRP A 172 1.13 -3.93 -4.96
N LEU A 173 1.82 -2.82 -5.24
CA LEU A 173 1.26 -1.77 -6.09
C LEU A 173 0.97 -2.28 -7.51
N GLY A 174 1.87 -3.08 -8.08
CA GLY A 174 1.68 -3.71 -9.38
C GLY A 174 0.45 -4.63 -9.41
N ALA A 175 0.19 -5.37 -8.33
CA ALA A 175 -0.95 -6.28 -8.26
C ALA A 175 -2.30 -5.56 -8.32
N GLU A 176 -2.40 -4.35 -7.75
CA GLU A 176 -3.60 -3.51 -7.89
C GLU A 176 -3.89 -3.13 -9.36
N ARG A 177 -2.87 -3.23 -10.21
CA ARG A 177 -2.91 -2.91 -11.64
C ARG A 177 -2.88 -4.17 -12.51
N GLY A 178 -3.08 -5.34 -11.90
CA GLY A 178 -3.10 -6.63 -12.59
C GLY A 178 -1.73 -7.15 -13.01
N ARG A 179 -0.64 -6.69 -12.37
CA ARG A 179 0.75 -7.09 -12.66
C ARG A 179 1.47 -7.72 -11.47
N GLY A 180 2.46 -8.54 -11.79
CA GLY A 180 3.35 -9.14 -10.80
C GLY A 180 2.79 -10.29 -9.96
N PRO A 181 3.54 -10.74 -8.93
CA PRO A 181 3.31 -12.05 -8.30
C PRO A 181 2.10 -12.10 -7.36
N TYR A 182 1.53 -10.95 -7.01
CA TYR A 182 0.38 -10.86 -6.10
C TYR A 182 -0.96 -10.67 -6.82
N VAL A 183 -1.00 -10.72 -8.16
CA VAL A 183 -2.24 -10.62 -8.94
C VAL A 183 -3.26 -11.67 -8.50
N GLY A 184 -4.48 -11.21 -8.22
CA GLY A 184 -5.59 -12.08 -7.77
C GLY A 184 -5.44 -12.58 -6.33
N ARG A 185 -4.44 -12.11 -5.57
CA ARG A 185 -4.34 -12.30 -4.12
C ARG A 185 -4.95 -11.10 -3.40
N ASP A 186 -6.23 -10.87 -3.65
CA ASP A 186 -7.08 -10.02 -2.81
C ASP A 186 -7.85 -10.89 -1.80
#